data_AF-A0A542AMD3-F1
#
_entry.id   AF-A0A542AMD3-F1
#
_cell.length_a   1.000
_cell.length_b   1.000
_cell.length_c   1.000
_cell.angle_alpha   90.00
_cell.angle_beta   90.00
_cell.angle_gamma   90.00
#
_symmetry.space_group_name_H-M   'P 1'
#
loop_
_entity.id
_entity.type
_entity.pdbx_description
1 polymer ?
#
loop_
_entity_poly.entity_id
_entity_poly.type
_entity_poly.pdbx_seq_one_letter_code
_entity_poly.pdbx_strand_id
1 'polypeptide(L)'
;MIVTRHSIPRIIIKKRFWAAAGILLMVLLLIVSVVKSCAGQKESLREYALETVSEDFKPLVSQVLLRTPQGEQINTQLLYAVYITLFDNSRYPDKSNVRERLVKCFYREEKDTPIPFEDTDGIFERIELEFGLSVDSAQRKSMTGLSTELAPGYVDSVSLLQKNLKSGDGLKNNIGLANFAWNALACKSGYVYGAVGQTIRMPFLQKQQQRFDGVDRADLSGEQVNAIYLNFGGRPGFDCSGLIKAYCWLDESTGEISAKRQGALPDCTADGLFESAEVKGDISAMPDTPGLAVHRSGHIGVYVGGGEVIEARGNRYGVVKTELAGRGWEHYLQVPTLTYVRDGTYRIQDRKVVLCDGKIEDAEE
;
A
#
# COMPACT_ATOMS: atom_id res chain seq x y z
N MET A 1 2.44 -29.30 -85.24
CA MET A 1 2.60 -28.63 -83.93
C MET A 1 1.29 -27.96 -83.58
N ILE A 2 0.46 -28.56 -82.72
CA ILE A 2 -0.67 -27.86 -82.08
C ILE A 2 -0.68 -28.30 -80.62
N VAL A 3 -0.50 -27.32 -79.74
CA VAL A 3 -0.30 -27.43 -78.29
C VAL A 3 -1.65 -27.61 -77.59
N THR A 4 -1.81 -28.68 -76.82
CA THR A 4 -2.93 -28.86 -75.89
C THR A 4 -2.68 -28.04 -74.63
N ARG A 5 -3.48 -26.98 -74.38
CA ARG A 5 -3.52 -26.26 -73.09
C ARG A 5 -4.52 -26.92 -72.15
N HIS A 6 -4.04 -27.42 -71.01
CA HIS A 6 -4.88 -27.78 -69.87
C HIS A 6 -5.47 -26.51 -69.22
N SER A 7 -6.77 -26.52 -68.96
CA SER A 7 -7.49 -25.47 -68.24
C SER A 7 -7.41 -25.71 -66.73
N ILE A 8 -6.92 -24.70 -66.00
CA ILE A 8 -6.95 -24.65 -64.53
C ILE A 8 -8.34 -24.14 -64.11
N PRO A 9 -9.06 -24.80 -63.19
CA PRO A 9 -10.36 -24.32 -62.73
C PRO A 9 -10.20 -23.03 -61.92
N ARG A 10 -10.86 -21.95 -62.37
CA ARG A 10 -10.97 -20.68 -61.62
C ARG A 10 -11.88 -20.88 -60.42
N ILE A 11 -11.33 -20.82 -59.22
CA ILE A 11 -12.09 -20.69 -57.97
C ILE A 11 -12.75 -19.30 -57.97
N ILE A 12 -14.06 -19.25 -58.22
CA ILE A 12 -14.85 -18.02 -58.14
C ILE A 12 -15.13 -17.76 -56.65
N ILE A 13 -14.20 -17.07 -55.98
CA ILE A 13 -14.47 -16.51 -54.65
C ILE A 13 -15.44 -15.33 -54.86
N LYS A 14 -16.70 -15.51 -54.45
CA LYS A 14 -17.78 -14.53 -54.67
C LYS A 14 -17.38 -13.17 -54.06
N LYS A 15 -17.47 -12.08 -54.83
CA LYS A 15 -17.25 -10.68 -54.38
C LYS A 15 -17.93 -10.32 -53.05
N ARG A 16 -19.08 -10.93 -52.74
CA ARG A 16 -19.81 -10.76 -51.47
C ARG A 16 -19.03 -11.26 -50.25
N PHE A 17 -18.16 -12.26 -50.42
CA PHE A 17 -17.31 -12.80 -49.35
C PHE A 17 -16.20 -11.80 -48.97
N TRP A 18 -15.54 -11.20 -49.95
CA TRP A 18 -14.53 -10.15 -49.72
C TRP A 18 -15.13 -8.85 -49.15
N ALA A 19 -16.35 -8.50 -49.57
CA ALA A 19 -17.08 -7.37 -48.98
C ALA A 19 -17.46 -7.64 -47.51
N ALA A 20 -17.96 -8.84 -47.20
CA ALA A 20 -18.28 -9.23 -45.82
C ALA A 20 -17.03 -9.31 -44.93
N ALA A 21 -15.91 -9.84 -45.44
CA ALA A 21 -14.64 -9.87 -44.72
C ALA A 21 -14.08 -8.47 -44.46
N GLY A 22 -14.20 -7.54 -45.43
CA GLY A 22 -13.79 -6.15 -45.27
C GLY A 22 -14.62 -5.38 -44.23
N ILE A 23 -15.94 -5.62 -44.19
CA ILE A 23 -16.83 -5.04 -43.17
C ILE A 23 -16.48 -5.59 -41.77
N LEU A 24 -16.27 -6.90 -41.65
CA LEU A 24 -15.90 -7.52 -40.38
C LEU A 24 -14.57 -6.97 -39.84
N LEU A 25 -13.58 -6.78 -40.72
CA LEU A 25 -12.30 -6.18 -40.36
C LEU A 25 -12.44 -4.72 -39.90
N MET A 26 -13.27 -3.91 -40.59
CA MET A 26 -13.55 -2.53 -40.17
C MET A 26 -14.25 -2.47 -38.81
N VAL A 27 -15.23 -3.33 -38.56
CA VAL A 27 -15.91 -3.42 -37.27
C VAL A 27 -14.92 -3.82 -36.17
N LEU A 28 -14.05 -4.79 -36.43
CA LEU A 28 -13.00 -5.21 -35.50
C LEU A 28 -12.04 -4.05 -35.17
N LEU A 29 -11.59 -3.29 -36.18
CA LEU A 29 -10.70 -2.15 -35.99
C LEU A 29 -11.37 -1.01 -35.21
N LEU A 30 -12.65 -0.75 -35.46
CA LEU A 30 -13.45 0.22 -34.70
C LEU A 30 -13.60 -0.20 -33.24
N ILE A 31 -13.92 -1.46 -32.98
CA ILE A 31 -14.00 -2.00 -31.61
C ILE A 31 -12.65 -1.85 -30.91
N VAL A 32 -11.54 -2.24 -31.55
CA VAL A 32 -10.18 -2.09 -30.98
C VAL A 32 -9.85 -0.62 -30.69
N SER A 33 -10.21 0.31 -31.58
CA SER A 33 -10.00 1.74 -31.38
C SER A 33 -10.79 2.29 -30.19
N VAL A 34 -12.08 1.94 -30.10
CA VAL A 34 -12.95 2.35 -28.98
C VAL A 34 -12.43 1.78 -27.66
N VAL A 35 -12.05 0.49 -27.64
CA VAL A 35 -11.48 -0.15 -26.44
C VAL A 35 -10.18 0.54 -26.01
N LYS A 36 -9.28 0.86 -26.95
CA LYS A 36 -8.05 1.62 -26.64
C LYS A 36 -8.34 3.02 -26.11
N SER A 37 -9.30 3.73 -26.69
CA SER A 37 -9.70 5.05 -26.21
C SER A 37 -10.30 5.01 -24.82
N CYS A 38 -11.17 4.03 -24.52
CA CYS A 38 -11.73 3.85 -23.19
C CYS A 38 -10.66 3.45 -22.17
N ALA A 39 -9.72 2.56 -22.54
CA ALA A 39 -8.62 2.17 -21.67
C ALA A 39 -7.70 3.36 -21.35
N GLY A 40 -7.31 4.15 -22.36
CA GLY A 40 -6.50 5.35 -22.16
C GLY A 40 -7.19 6.41 -21.31
N GLN A 41 -8.51 6.60 -21.49
CA GLN A 41 -9.28 7.52 -20.65
C GLN A 41 -9.34 7.03 -19.19
N LYS A 42 -9.52 5.72 -18.97
CA LYS A 42 -9.47 5.14 -17.61
C LYS A 42 -8.11 5.30 -16.96
N GLU A 43 -7.02 5.07 -17.69
CA GLU A 43 -5.66 5.30 -17.18
C GLU A 43 -5.45 6.77 -16.80
N SER A 44 -5.87 7.71 -17.64
CA SER A 44 -5.78 9.14 -17.32
C SER A 44 -6.59 9.52 -16.08
N LEU A 45 -7.73 8.88 -15.85
CA LEU A 45 -8.55 9.13 -14.66
C LEU A 45 -7.92 8.57 -13.39
N ARG A 46 -7.33 7.36 -13.46
CA ARG A 46 -6.62 6.75 -12.33
C ARG A 46 -5.39 7.56 -11.94
N GLU A 47 -4.65 8.04 -12.93
CA GLU A 47 -3.50 8.91 -12.73
C GLU A 47 -3.94 10.25 -12.13
N TYR A 48 -4.99 10.88 -12.68
CA TYR A 48 -5.55 12.11 -12.12
C TYR A 48 -6.01 11.95 -10.66
N ALA A 49 -6.72 10.86 -10.37
CA ALA A 49 -7.19 10.57 -9.01
C ALA A 49 -6.04 10.39 -8.02
N LEU A 50 -4.98 9.65 -8.41
CA LEU A 50 -3.82 9.45 -7.54
C LEU A 50 -2.97 10.72 -7.44
N GLU A 51 -2.47 11.23 -8.56
CA GLU A 51 -1.42 12.26 -8.62
C GLU A 51 -1.94 13.68 -8.40
N THR A 52 -3.25 13.92 -8.49
CA THR A 52 -3.83 15.25 -8.22
C THR A 52 -4.81 15.20 -7.07
N VAL A 53 -5.89 14.44 -7.20
CA VAL A 53 -6.96 14.45 -6.20
C VAL A 53 -6.47 13.95 -4.85
N SER A 54 -5.81 12.78 -4.82
CA SER A 54 -5.35 12.21 -3.55
C SER A 54 -4.24 13.03 -2.88
N GLU A 55 -3.40 13.72 -3.67
CA GLU A 55 -2.37 14.62 -3.16
C GLU A 55 -2.99 15.85 -2.48
N ASP A 56 -4.04 16.42 -3.07
CA ASP A 56 -4.81 17.52 -2.48
C ASP A 56 -5.53 17.14 -1.18
N PHE A 57 -5.96 15.87 -1.05
CA PHE A 57 -6.57 15.33 0.16
C PHE A 57 -5.56 14.83 1.20
N LYS A 58 -4.29 14.64 0.82
CA LYS A 58 -3.25 14.03 1.66
C LYS A 58 -3.18 14.63 3.06
N PRO A 59 -3.19 15.96 3.28
CA PRO A 59 -3.11 16.52 4.62
C PRO A 59 -4.32 16.14 5.50
N LEU A 60 -5.52 16.18 4.92
CA LEU A 60 -6.77 15.87 5.64
C LEU A 60 -6.88 14.39 5.98
N VAL A 61 -6.58 13.51 5.01
CA VAL A 61 -6.58 12.06 5.20
C VAL A 61 -5.56 11.66 6.27
N SER A 62 -4.38 12.29 6.26
CA SER A 62 -3.34 12.02 7.25
C SER A 62 -3.76 12.42 8.66
N GLN A 63 -4.44 13.56 8.81
CA GLN A 63 -4.97 14.00 10.12
C GLN A 63 -6.03 13.04 10.65
N VAL A 64 -6.93 12.56 9.81
CA VAL A 64 -7.94 11.57 10.19
C VAL A 64 -7.28 10.25 10.62
N LEU A 65 -6.33 9.76 9.82
CA LEU A 65 -5.62 8.51 10.11
C LEU A 65 -4.84 8.56 11.43
N LEU A 66 -4.27 9.72 11.79
CA LEU A 66 -3.56 9.93 13.05
C LEU A 66 -4.45 9.86 14.29
N ARG A 67 -5.74 10.16 14.15
CA ARG A 67 -6.73 10.16 15.25
C ARG A 67 -7.50 8.84 15.33
N THR A 68 -7.59 8.14 14.21
CA THR A 68 -8.38 6.92 14.07
C THR A 68 -7.73 5.74 14.79
N PRO A 69 -8.50 4.89 15.50
CA PRO A 69 -8.00 3.65 16.08
C PRO A 69 -7.34 2.74 15.04
N GLN A 70 -6.39 1.93 15.50
CA GLN A 70 -5.64 1.09 14.58
C GLN A 70 -6.51 0.07 13.86
N GLY A 71 -6.33 -0.03 12.54
CA GLY A 71 -7.07 -0.97 11.70
C GLY A 71 -8.21 -0.28 10.95
N GLU A 72 -8.79 0.76 11.53
CA GLU A 72 -9.85 1.56 10.90
C GLU A 72 -9.28 2.55 9.88
N GLN A 73 -10.13 2.96 8.93
CA GLN A 73 -9.80 3.95 7.90
C GLN A 73 -11.06 4.48 7.25
N ILE A 74 -10.98 5.71 6.73
CA ILE A 74 -12.03 6.26 5.87
C ILE A 74 -11.94 5.66 4.45
N ASN A 75 -13.08 5.60 3.76
CA ASN A 75 -13.15 5.17 2.38
C ASN A 75 -12.61 6.25 1.42
N THR A 76 -11.28 6.34 1.31
CA THR A 76 -10.60 7.34 0.46
C THR A 76 -10.91 7.17 -1.02
N GLN A 77 -11.09 5.93 -1.49
CA GLN A 77 -11.46 5.67 -2.88
C GLN A 77 -12.83 6.25 -3.23
N LEU A 78 -13.83 6.05 -2.35
CA LEU A 78 -15.15 6.65 -2.54
C LEU A 78 -15.11 8.18 -2.36
N LEU A 79 -14.32 8.68 -1.41
CA LEU A 79 -14.07 10.11 -1.23
C LEU A 79 -13.57 10.76 -2.53
N TYR A 80 -12.58 10.16 -3.20
CA TYR A 80 -12.05 10.68 -4.46
C TYR A 80 -13.06 10.56 -5.60
N ALA A 81 -13.76 9.43 -5.71
CA ALA A 81 -14.80 9.24 -6.71
C ALA A 81 -15.91 10.28 -6.59
N VAL A 82 -16.35 10.59 -5.36
CA VAL A 82 -17.32 11.64 -5.06
C VAL A 82 -16.80 13.01 -5.43
N TYR A 83 -15.57 13.35 -5.02
CA TYR A 83 -14.96 14.63 -5.35
C TYR A 83 -14.89 14.87 -6.86
N ILE A 84 -14.34 13.92 -7.60
CA ILE A 84 -14.22 13.98 -9.07
C ILE A 84 -15.59 14.15 -9.73
N THR A 85 -16.60 13.41 -9.26
CA THR A 85 -17.90 13.37 -9.94
C THR A 85 -18.76 14.60 -9.63
N LEU A 86 -18.81 15.05 -8.38
CA LEU A 86 -19.75 16.08 -7.94
C LEU A 86 -19.12 17.47 -7.83
N PHE A 87 -17.86 17.53 -7.45
CA PHE A 87 -17.27 18.76 -6.95
C PHE A 87 -16.12 19.30 -7.80
N ASP A 88 -15.52 18.49 -8.67
CA ASP A 88 -14.43 18.90 -9.53
C ASP A 88 -14.90 19.62 -10.81
N ASN A 89 -15.61 20.73 -10.61
CA ASN A 89 -16.12 21.58 -11.69
C ASN A 89 -16.22 23.05 -11.25
N SER A 90 -16.55 23.94 -12.17
CA SER A 90 -16.57 25.39 -11.94
C SER A 90 -17.67 25.88 -10.97
N ARG A 91 -18.69 25.06 -10.67
CA ARG A 91 -19.74 25.39 -9.68
C ARG A 91 -19.17 25.51 -8.26
N TYR A 92 -18.08 24.82 -7.99
CA TYR A 92 -17.41 24.81 -6.69
C TYR A 92 -16.00 25.41 -6.83
N PRO A 93 -15.86 26.74 -6.87
CA PRO A 93 -14.55 27.38 -7.09
C PRO A 93 -13.63 27.26 -5.87
N ASP A 94 -14.18 27.21 -4.65
CA ASP A 94 -13.41 27.01 -3.41
C ASP A 94 -13.18 25.52 -3.13
N LYS A 95 -12.18 24.95 -3.80
CA LYS A 95 -11.84 23.52 -3.67
C LYS A 95 -11.38 23.14 -2.27
N SER A 96 -10.68 24.04 -1.56
CA SER A 96 -10.17 23.74 -0.22
C SER A 96 -11.30 23.50 0.76
N ASN A 97 -12.27 24.42 0.80
CA ASN A 97 -13.44 24.31 1.67
C ASN A 97 -14.27 23.06 1.34
N VAL A 98 -14.44 22.73 0.04
CA VAL A 98 -15.12 21.48 -0.33
C VAL A 98 -14.40 20.25 0.23
N ARG A 99 -13.07 20.16 0.11
CA ARG A 99 -12.33 19.00 0.60
C ARG A 99 -12.44 18.84 2.10
N GLU A 100 -12.32 19.93 2.86
CA GLU A 100 -12.46 19.93 4.32
C GLU A 100 -13.84 19.41 4.76
N ARG A 101 -14.91 19.93 4.14
CA ARG A 101 -16.29 19.52 4.43
C ARG A 101 -16.56 18.09 3.99
N LEU A 102 -16.03 17.70 2.83
CA LEU A 102 -16.26 16.37 2.28
C LEU A 102 -15.61 15.28 3.12
N VAL A 103 -14.38 15.46 3.61
CA VAL A 103 -13.71 14.47 4.48
C VAL A 103 -14.53 14.18 5.74
N LYS A 104 -15.20 15.19 6.31
CA LYS A 104 -16.07 15.03 7.49
C LYS A 104 -17.31 14.18 7.23
N CYS A 105 -17.71 14.00 5.96
CA CYS A 105 -18.79 13.07 5.63
C CYS A 105 -18.38 11.60 5.80
N PHE A 106 -17.07 11.32 5.82
CA PHE A 106 -16.50 9.98 5.95
C PHE A 106 -16.00 9.68 7.37
N TYR A 107 -16.11 10.62 8.31
CA TYR A 107 -15.51 10.54 9.63
C TYR A 107 -16.37 11.24 10.70
N ARG A 108 -16.55 10.60 11.86
CA ARG A 108 -17.26 11.18 13.01
C ARG A 108 -16.25 11.87 13.92
N GLU A 109 -16.14 13.20 13.77
CA GLU A 109 -15.18 14.01 14.52
C GLU A 109 -15.34 13.88 16.03
N GLU A 110 -16.56 13.70 16.56
CA GLU A 110 -16.78 13.66 18.01
C GLU A 110 -16.29 12.36 18.67
N LYS A 111 -16.07 11.31 17.87
CA LYS A 111 -15.70 9.97 18.36
C LYS A 111 -14.37 9.47 17.79
N ASP A 112 -13.72 10.31 17.00
CA ASP A 112 -12.58 9.94 16.18
C ASP A 112 -12.75 8.63 15.39
N THR A 113 -13.97 8.39 14.88
CA THR A 113 -14.35 7.11 14.26
C THR A 113 -14.72 7.30 12.78
N PRO A 114 -14.03 6.64 11.83
CA PRO A 114 -14.47 6.54 10.45
C PRO A 114 -15.91 6.01 10.31
N ILE A 115 -16.58 6.43 9.24
CA ILE A 115 -17.81 5.75 8.80
C ILE A 115 -17.41 4.40 8.19
N PRO A 116 -18.10 3.29 8.52
CA PRO A 116 -17.79 1.97 7.98
C PRO A 116 -17.71 1.96 6.45
N PHE A 117 -16.77 1.17 5.91
CA PHE A 117 -16.47 1.15 4.48
C PHE A 117 -17.68 0.68 3.63
N GLU A 118 -18.48 -0.20 4.21
CA GLU A 118 -19.69 -0.79 3.66
C GLU A 118 -20.93 0.12 3.75
N ASP A 119 -20.91 1.16 4.60
CA ASP A 119 -22.02 2.09 4.79
C ASP A 119 -21.99 3.22 3.75
N THR A 120 -22.01 2.86 2.47
CA THR A 120 -21.95 3.84 1.38
C THR A 120 -23.19 4.74 1.33
N ASP A 121 -24.36 4.20 1.68
CA ASP A 121 -25.60 4.99 1.71
C ASP A 121 -25.58 6.04 2.81
N GLY A 122 -25.14 5.70 4.03
CA GLY A 122 -24.96 6.67 5.11
C GLY A 122 -23.93 7.76 4.78
N ILE A 123 -22.89 7.43 4.01
CA ILE A 123 -21.94 8.43 3.48
C ILE A 123 -22.63 9.37 2.50
N PHE A 124 -23.42 8.87 1.55
CA PHE A 124 -24.14 9.71 0.59
C PHE A 124 -25.17 10.62 1.27
N GLU A 125 -25.92 10.12 2.24
CA GLU A 125 -26.88 10.92 3.03
C GLU A 125 -26.20 12.08 3.75
N ARG A 126 -25.01 11.84 4.32
CA ARG A 126 -24.18 12.90 4.93
C ARG A 126 -23.72 13.94 3.92
N ILE A 127 -23.32 13.52 2.72
CA ILE A 127 -22.91 14.41 1.64
C ILE A 127 -24.09 15.28 1.17
N GLU A 128 -25.26 14.69 0.99
CA GLU A 128 -26.49 15.40 0.62
C GLU A 128 -26.85 16.47 1.65
N LEU A 129 -26.80 16.11 2.94
CA LEU A 129 -27.06 17.03 4.04
C LEU A 129 -26.03 18.16 4.11
N GLU A 130 -24.73 17.83 4.05
CA GLU A 130 -23.63 18.80 4.15
C GLU A 130 -23.70 19.80 3.00
N PHE A 131 -23.86 19.34 1.76
CA PHE A 131 -23.78 20.20 0.57
C PHE A 131 -25.12 20.71 0.06
N GLY A 132 -26.24 20.35 0.71
CA GLY A 132 -27.59 20.76 0.30
C GLY A 132 -27.92 20.33 -1.12
N LEU A 133 -27.54 19.09 -1.48
CA LEU A 133 -27.73 18.52 -2.82
C LEU A 133 -28.46 17.18 -2.75
N SER A 134 -28.83 16.64 -3.90
CA SER A 134 -29.42 15.30 -4.03
C SER A 134 -28.55 14.47 -4.98
N VAL A 135 -28.24 13.23 -4.57
CA VAL A 135 -27.48 12.26 -5.37
C VAL A 135 -28.39 11.07 -5.66
N ASP A 136 -28.83 10.96 -6.90
CA ASP A 136 -29.73 9.88 -7.28
C ASP A 136 -29.03 8.50 -7.29
N SER A 137 -29.84 7.44 -7.33
CA SER A 137 -29.35 6.05 -7.31
C SER A 137 -28.35 5.71 -8.44
N ALA A 138 -28.49 6.33 -9.61
CA ALA A 138 -27.59 6.08 -10.74
C ALA A 138 -26.24 6.76 -10.50
N GLN A 139 -26.24 7.99 -9.99
CA GLN A 139 -25.04 8.70 -9.59
C GLN A 139 -24.30 7.97 -8.45
N ARG A 140 -25.01 7.53 -7.40
CA ARG A 140 -24.44 6.72 -6.32
C ARG A 140 -23.74 5.48 -6.87
N LYS A 141 -24.43 4.70 -7.71
CA LYS A 141 -23.88 3.50 -8.34
C LYS A 141 -22.64 3.81 -9.20
N SER A 142 -22.66 4.92 -9.94
CA SER A 142 -21.52 5.35 -10.76
C SER A 142 -20.30 5.68 -9.89
N MET A 143 -20.47 6.42 -8.80
CA MET A 143 -19.39 6.79 -7.90
C MET A 143 -18.84 5.59 -7.14
N THR A 144 -19.70 4.69 -6.65
CA THR A 144 -19.27 3.44 -6.02
C THR A 144 -18.51 2.57 -7.02
N GLY A 145 -19.00 2.44 -8.27
CA GLY A 145 -18.28 1.72 -9.33
C GLY A 145 -16.90 2.33 -9.60
N LEU A 146 -16.81 3.65 -9.76
CA LEU A 146 -15.55 4.35 -9.96
C LEU A 146 -14.58 4.11 -8.79
N SER A 147 -15.06 4.15 -7.54
CA SER A 147 -14.21 3.95 -6.36
C SER A 147 -13.42 2.63 -6.40
N THR A 148 -14.01 1.56 -6.94
CA THR A 148 -13.33 0.26 -7.07
C THR A 148 -12.17 0.25 -8.06
N GLU A 149 -12.07 1.28 -8.92
CA GLU A 149 -11.02 1.45 -9.91
C GLU A 149 -9.93 2.44 -9.47
N LEU A 150 -10.06 3.07 -8.30
CA LEU A 150 -9.13 4.07 -7.78
C LEU A 150 -8.18 3.45 -6.75
N ALA A 151 -7.01 4.05 -6.59
CA ALA A 151 -6.06 3.71 -5.53
C ALA A 151 -6.45 4.41 -4.20
N PRO A 152 -6.02 3.91 -3.03
CA PRO A 152 -6.32 4.52 -1.73
C PRO A 152 -5.64 5.89 -1.50
N GLY A 153 -4.69 6.27 -2.36
CA GLY A 153 -4.12 7.61 -2.39
C GLY A 153 -3.00 7.85 -1.38
N TYR A 154 -2.47 9.07 -1.39
CA TYR A 154 -1.36 9.47 -0.53
C TYR A 154 -1.75 9.70 0.93
N VAL A 155 -0.75 9.48 1.80
CA VAL A 155 -0.70 9.99 3.18
C VAL A 155 0.64 10.66 3.40
N ASP A 156 0.76 11.48 4.44
CA ASP A 156 2.03 12.03 4.92
C ASP A 156 2.89 10.94 5.55
N SER A 157 3.36 10.01 4.70
CA SER A 157 4.13 8.85 5.12
C SER A 157 5.47 9.22 5.73
N VAL A 158 6.03 10.39 5.37
CA VAL A 158 7.29 10.87 5.95
C VAL A 158 7.10 11.12 7.44
N SER A 159 6.14 11.97 7.80
CA SER A 159 5.83 12.26 9.21
C SER A 159 5.36 11.01 9.96
N LEU A 160 4.53 10.18 9.33
CA LEU A 160 4.00 8.96 9.95
C LEU A 160 5.10 7.96 10.26
N LEU A 161 5.99 7.65 9.30
CA LEU A 161 7.06 6.68 9.49
C LEU A 161 8.07 7.11 10.56
N GLN A 162 8.25 8.42 10.78
CA GLN A 162 9.17 8.99 11.76
C GLN A 162 8.59 9.11 13.18
N LYS A 163 7.32 8.76 13.40
CA LYS A 163 6.68 8.89 14.71
C LYS A 163 7.37 8.01 15.76
N ASN A 164 7.75 8.59 16.89
CA ASN A 164 8.28 7.91 18.09
C ASN A 164 9.53 7.02 17.85
N LEU A 165 10.36 7.31 16.84
CA LEU A 165 11.54 6.48 16.57
C LEU A 165 12.71 6.71 17.54
N LYS A 166 12.83 7.90 18.11
CA LYS A 166 13.98 8.30 18.94
C LYS A 166 13.88 7.73 20.34
N SER A 167 14.93 7.02 20.74
CA SER A 167 15.11 6.45 22.06
C SER A 167 16.26 7.11 22.81
N GLY A 168 16.05 8.28 23.40
CA GLY A 168 16.94 8.90 24.40
C GLY A 168 18.34 9.36 23.96
N ASP A 169 19.15 8.48 23.36
CA ASP A 169 20.58 8.67 23.02
C ASP A 169 20.84 8.97 21.53
N GLY A 170 19.82 8.86 20.67
CA GLY A 170 19.89 9.18 19.24
C GLY A 170 20.46 8.08 18.34
N LEU A 171 20.77 6.89 18.89
CA LEU A 171 21.13 5.71 18.11
C LEU A 171 19.89 4.92 17.71
N LYS A 172 19.98 4.21 16.57
CA LYS A 172 18.89 3.30 16.17
C LYS A 172 18.83 2.12 17.11
N ASN A 173 17.62 1.77 17.52
CA ASN A 173 17.43 0.72 18.51
C ASN A 173 16.17 -0.12 18.23
N ASN A 174 16.01 -1.17 19.04
CA ASN A 174 14.88 -2.10 18.95
C ASN A 174 13.51 -1.44 19.16
N ILE A 175 13.40 -0.41 20.01
CA ILE A 175 12.15 0.34 20.22
C ILE A 175 11.77 1.15 18.99
N GLY A 176 12.74 1.83 18.37
CA GLY A 176 12.54 2.54 17.12
C GLY A 176 12.14 1.60 15.99
N LEU A 177 12.73 0.39 15.91
CA LEU A 177 12.30 -0.61 14.93
C LEU A 177 10.84 -1.06 15.16
N ALA A 178 10.46 -1.34 16.40
CA ALA A 178 9.08 -1.69 16.73
C ALA A 178 8.09 -0.57 16.34
N ASN A 179 8.44 0.69 16.64
CA ASN A 179 7.64 1.85 16.25
C ASN A 179 7.59 2.05 14.73
N PHE A 180 8.70 1.88 14.02
CA PHE A 180 8.71 1.98 12.57
C PHE A 180 7.79 0.94 11.92
N ALA A 181 7.78 -0.30 12.44
CA ALA A 181 6.86 -1.33 11.98
C ALA A 181 5.39 -0.95 12.23
N TRP A 182 5.08 -0.42 13.42
CA TRP A 182 3.75 0.11 13.71
C TRP A 182 3.36 1.25 12.78
N ASN A 183 4.28 2.15 12.48
CA ASN A 183 4.04 3.28 11.60
C ASN A 183 3.80 2.84 10.15
N ALA A 184 4.52 1.83 9.65
CA ALA A 184 4.27 1.24 8.34
C ALA A 184 2.86 0.60 8.27
N LEU A 185 2.45 -0.10 9.34
CA LEU A 185 1.09 -0.61 9.44
C LEU A 185 0.04 0.52 9.45
N ALA A 186 0.30 1.60 10.19
CA ALA A 186 -0.58 2.77 10.24
C ALA A 186 -0.71 3.44 8.87
N CYS A 187 0.38 3.55 8.11
CA CYS A 187 0.38 4.03 6.73
C CYS A 187 -0.45 3.17 5.76
N LYS A 188 -0.90 1.98 6.17
CA LYS A 188 -1.50 0.96 5.30
C LYS A 188 -0.54 0.58 4.17
N SER A 189 0.72 0.40 4.54
CA SER A 189 1.78 0.09 3.59
C SER A 189 1.51 -1.17 2.79
N GLY A 190 1.82 -1.12 1.50
CA GLY A 190 1.72 -2.27 0.62
C GLY A 190 2.95 -3.17 0.71
N TYR A 191 2.83 -4.35 0.10
CA TYR A 191 3.95 -5.24 -0.13
C TYR A 191 4.36 -5.14 -1.58
N VAL A 192 5.64 -4.95 -1.83
CA VAL A 192 6.23 -5.04 -3.18
C VAL A 192 7.60 -5.68 -3.04
N TYR A 193 7.85 -6.74 -3.80
CA TYR A 193 9.12 -7.45 -3.76
C TYR A 193 10.30 -6.51 -4.03
N GLY A 194 11.30 -6.51 -3.15
CA GLY A 194 12.48 -5.64 -3.23
C GLY A 194 12.25 -4.17 -2.83
N ALA A 195 11.10 -3.82 -2.26
CA ALA A 195 10.79 -2.47 -1.80
C ALA A 195 11.26 -2.20 -0.37
N VAL A 196 11.67 -0.96 -0.10
CA VAL A 196 12.23 -0.49 1.18
C VAL A 196 11.65 0.86 1.60
N GLY A 197 10.38 1.11 1.29
CA GLY A 197 9.67 2.34 1.65
C GLY A 197 9.37 3.28 0.48
N GLN A 198 9.61 2.85 -0.76
CA GLN A 198 9.20 3.64 -1.93
C GLN A 198 7.68 3.76 -1.98
N THR A 199 7.19 4.93 -2.41
CA THR A 199 5.77 5.12 -2.65
C THR A 199 5.31 4.28 -3.85
N ILE A 200 4.23 3.53 -3.66
CA ILE A 200 3.65 2.66 -4.68
C ILE A 200 2.98 3.53 -5.74
N ARG A 201 3.58 3.57 -6.92
CA ARG A 201 3.09 4.21 -8.15
C ARG A 201 3.33 3.28 -9.33
N MET A 202 2.59 3.45 -10.43
CA MET A 202 2.81 2.62 -11.62
C MET A 202 4.26 2.63 -12.13
N PRO A 203 4.96 3.78 -12.22
CA PRO A 203 6.37 3.78 -12.62
C PRO A 203 7.28 2.95 -11.71
N PHE A 204 7.03 2.97 -10.39
CA PHE A 204 7.77 2.15 -9.44
C PHE A 204 7.46 0.65 -9.63
N LEU A 205 6.19 0.29 -9.77
CA LEU A 205 5.76 -1.10 -9.96
C LEU A 205 6.30 -1.69 -11.27
N GLN A 206 6.23 -0.93 -12.37
CA GLN A 206 6.80 -1.34 -13.66
C GLN A 206 8.32 -1.52 -13.59
N LYS A 207 9.02 -0.64 -12.86
CA LYS A 207 10.46 -0.79 -12.61
C LYS A 207 10.77 -2.07 -11.83
N GLN A 208 9.96 -2.40 -10.83
CA GLN A 208 10.15 -3.65 -10.07
C GLN A 208 9.82 -4.88 -10.93
N GLN A 209 8.75 -4.83 -11.72
CA GLN A 209 8.39 -5.88 -12.67
C GLN A 209 9.53 -6.16 -13.66
N GLN A 210 10.15 -5.12 -14.23
CA GLN A 210 11.30 -5.28 -15.11
C GLN A 210 12.53 -5.82 -14.37
N ARG A 211 12.79 -5.34 -13.15
CA ARG A 211 13.95 -5.77 -12.35
C ARG A 211 13.88 -7.25 -11.98
N PHE A 212 12.68 -7.77 -11.74
CA PHE A 212 12.44 -9.13 -11.29
C PHE A 212 11.75 -9.99 -12.34
N ASP A 213 11.94 -9.68 -13.62
CA ASP A 213 11.42 -10.50 -14.71
C ASP A 213 12.00 -11.92 -14.63
N GLY A 214 11.14 -12.92 -14.78
CA GLY A 214 11.47 -14.34 -14.60
C GLY A 214 11.72 -14.80 -13.14
N VAL A 215 11.44 -13.96 -12.14
CA VAL A 215 11.56 -14.34 -10.71
C VAL A 215 10.17 -14.64 -10.13
N ASP A 216 9.78 -15.92 -10.14
CA ASP A 216 8.43 -16.36 -9.72
C ASP A 216 8.04 -15.86 -8.33
N ARG A 217 8.97 -15.91 -7.36
CA ARG A 217 8.73 -15.46 -5.98
C ARG A 217 8.45 -13.95 -5.84
N ALA A 218 8.78 -13.14 -6.84
CA ALA A 218 8.48 -11.72 -6.83
C ALA A 218 6.99 -11.47 -7.09
N ASP A 219 6.33 -12.36 -7.81
CA ASP A 219 4.89 -12.33 -8.10
C ASP A 219 4.44 -10.96 -8.68
N LEU A 220 5.18 -10.45 -9.66
CA LEU A 220 4.93 -9.13 -10.29
C LEU A 220 4.34 -9.27 -11.70
N SER A 221 3.40 -10.19 -11.90
CA SER A 221 2.64 -10.28 -13.16
C SER A 221 1.84 -8.98 -13.40
N GLY A 222 1.39 -8.73 -14.63
CA GLY A 222 0.59 -7.53 -14.93
C GLY A 222 -0.71 -7.44 -14.10
N GLU A 223 -1.33 -8.58 -13.79
CA GLU A 223 -2.48 -8.65 -12.91
C GLU A 223 -2.11 -8.27 -11.46
N GLN A 224 -1.01 -8.81 -10.94
CA GLN A 224 -0.55 -8.51 -9.59
C GLN A 224 -0.11 -7.05 -9.45
N VAL A 225 0.59 -6.50 -10.44
CA VAL A 225 0.95 -5.07 -10.47
C VAL A 225 -0.29 -4.18 -10.39
N ASN A 226 -1.34 -4.50 -11.16
CA ASN A 226 -2.60 -3.77 -11.08
C ASN A 226 -3.29 -3.93 -9.72
N ALA A 227 -3.30 -5.14 -9.16
CA ALA A 227 -3.89 -5.39 -7.84
C ALA A 227 -3.15 -4.63 -6.72
N ILE A 228 -1.82 -4.63 -6.74
CA ILE A 228 -0.99 -3.87 -5.81
C ILE A 228 -1.30 -2.37 -5.93
N TYR A 229 -1.38 -1.83 -7.15
CA TYR A 229 -1.70 -0.42 -7.37
C TYR A 229 -3.09 -0.06 -6.82
N LEU A 230 -4.11 -0.88 -7.09
CA LEU A 230 -5.47 -0.62 -6.61
C LEU A 230 -5.58 -0.72 -5.09
N ASN A 231 -4.83 -1.63 -4.46
CA ASN A 231 -4.90 -1.85 -3.02
C ASN A 231 -4.02 -0.89 -2.21
N PHE A 232 -2.90 -0.40 -2.78
CA PHE A 232 -1.86 0.32 -2.03
C PHE A 232 -1.27 1.53 -2.75
N GLY A 233 -1.77 1.92 -3.92
CA GLY A 233 -1.27 3.06 -4.67
C GLY A 233 -1.30 4.35 -3.83
N GLY A 234 -0.18 5.07 -3.81
CA GLY A 234 0.04 6.24 -2.96
C GLY A 234 0.58 5.92 -1.56
N ARG A 235 0.62 4.64 -1.14
CA ARG A 235 1.18 4.21 0.15
C ARG A 235 2.64 3.79 0.03
N PRO A 236 3.44 3.84 1.12
CA PRO A 236 4.78 3.28 1.10
C PRO A 236 4.74 1.75 0.97
N GLY A 237 5.66 1.19 0.18
CA GLY A 237 5.77 -0.25 -0.07
C GLY A 237 7.03 -0.86 0.53
N PHE A 238 6.93 -2.06 1.09
CA PHE A 238 8.04 -2.82 1.67
C PHE A 238 7.98 -4.28 1.25
N ASP A 239 9.12 -4.97 1.12
CA ASP A 239 9.14 -6.43 1.29
C ASP A 239 9.46 -6.79 2.75
N CYS A 240 9.54 -8.09 3.06
CA CYS A 240 9.68 -8.57 4.43
C CYS A 240 10.96 -8.04 5.12
N SER A 241 12.14 -8.28 4.53
CA SER A 241 13.40 -7.73 5.06
C SER A 241 13.52 -6.23 4.81
N GLY A 242 12.87 -5.70 3.77
CA GLY A 242 12.84 -4.31 3.40
C GLY A 242 12.16 -3.41 4.42
N LEU A 243 11.17 -3.92 5.15
CA LEU A 243 10.59 -3.22 6.30
C LEU A 243 11.63 -2.94 7.40
N ILE A 244 12.49 -3.93 7.70
CA ILE A 244 13.56 -3.80 8.69
C ILE A 244 14.70 -2.93 8.15
N LYS A 245 15.16 -3.21 6.92
CA LYS A 245 16.20 -2.43 6.24
C LYS A 245 15.82 -0.96 6.14
N ALA A 246 14.56 -0.65 5.85
CA ALA A 246 14.08 0.72 5.77
C ALA A 246 14.29 1.48 7.07
N TYR A 247 13.98 0.90 8.24
CA TYR A 247 14.29 1.54 9.52
C TYR A 247 15.80 1.74 9.69
N CYS A 248 16.63 0.72 9.41
CA CYS A 248 18.09 0.83 9.52
C CYS A 248 18.67 1.94 8.61
N TRP A 249 18.07 2.13 7.44
CA TRP A 249 18.50 3.08 6.41
C TRP A 249 17.87 4.47 6.54
N LEU A 250 16.84 4.61 7.38
CA LEU A 250 16.13 5.86 7.56
C LEU A 250 16.99 6.90 8.30
N ASP A 251 17.16 8.06 7.68
CA ASP A 251 17.55 9.27 8.38
C ASP A 251 16.34 9.88 9.08
N GLU A 252 16.35 9.87 10.42
CA GLU A 252 15.21 10.35 11.21
C GLU A 252 15.05 11.87 11.20
N SER A 253 16.03 12.62 10.70
CA SER A 253 15.93 14.09 10.57
C SER A 253 15.32 14.51 9.23
N THR A 254 15.62 13.78 8.15
CA THR A 254 15.15 14.13 6.79
C THR A 254 14.01 13.25 6.29
N GLY A 255 13.86 12.04 6.85
CA GLY A 255 12.91 11.02 6.37
C GLY A 255 13.44 10.22 5.17
N GLU A 256 14.67 10.48 4.73
CA GLU A 256 15.28 9.77 3.60
C GLU A 256 15.67 8.34 4.01
N ILE A 257 15.30 7.37 3.17
CA ILE A 257 15.71 5.97 3.34
C ILE A 257 16.81 5.66 2.33
N SER A 258 18.05 5.45 2.80
CA SER A 258 19.20 5.25 1.93
C SER A 258 20.16 4.18 2.44
N ALA A 259 20.42 3.17 1.59
CA ALA A 259 21.38 2.10 1.87
C ALA A 259 22.84 2.59 1.98
N LYS A 260 23.13 3.85 1.60
CA LYS A 260 24.48 4.43 1.61
C LYS A 260 24.85 5.10 2.94
N ARG A 261 23.99 5.01 3.95
CA ARG A 261 24.25 5.60 5.27
C ARG A 261 25.42 4.90 5.95
N GLN A 262 26.27 5.66 6.64
CA GLN A 262 27.36 5.08 7.41
C GLN A 262 26.80 4.18 8.52
N GLY A 263 27.33 2.96 8.64
CA GLY A 263 26.85 1.96 9.61
C GLY A 263 25.49 1.34 9.26
N ALA A 264 24.99 1.56 8.03
CA ALA A 264 23.78 0.90 7.56
C ALA A 264 23.95 -0.62 7.49
N LEU A 265 22.86 -1.32 7.81
CA LEU A 265 22.72 -2.74 7.52
C LEU A 265 22.95 -3.00 6.01
N PRO A 266 23.81 -3.95 5.61
CA PRO A 266 23.96 -4.30 4.20
C PRO A 266 22.64 -4.77 3.57
N ASP A 267 22.51 -4.60 2.25
CA ASP A 267 21.34 -5.15 1.54
C ASP A 267 21.35 -6.69 1.62
N CYS A 268 20.26 -7.26 2.13
CA CYS A 268 20.15 -8.68 2.44
C CYS A 268 18.72 -9.20 2.30
N THR A 269 18.62 -10.52 2.16
CA THR A 269 17.35 -11.27 2.23
C THR A 269 16.97 -11.53 3.69
N ALA A 270 15.77 -12.08 3.93
CA ALA A 270 15.37 -12.56 5.26
C ALA A 270 16.39 -13.56 5.84
N ASP A 271 16.80 -14.55 5.04
CA ASP A 271 17.76 -15.58 5.45
C ASP A 271 19.15 -15.00 5.68
N GLY A 272 19.63 -14.12 4.80
CA GLY A 272 20.93 -13.45 5.00
C GLY A 272 20.95 -12.57 6.25
N LEU A 273 19.83 -11.93 6.60
CA LEU A 273 19.71 -11.19 7.84
C LEU A 273 19.79 -12.12 9.06
N PHE A 274 19.10 -13.26 9.03
CA PHE A 274 19.20 -14.28 10.07
C PHE A 274 20.61 -14.87 10.20
N GLU A 275 21.28 -15.17 9.09
CA GLU A 275 22.63 -15.73 9.07
C GLU A 275 23.64 -14.75 9.68
N SER A 276 23.54 -13.46 9.37
CA SER A 276 24.45 -12.41 9.84
C SER A 276 24.25 -11.99 11.31
N ALA A 277 23.14 -12.36 11.95
CA ALA A 277 22.88 -12.00 13.34
C ALA A 277 23.77 -12.77 14.32
N GLU A 278 24.41 -12.03 15.24
CA GLU A 278 25.24 -12.59 16.32
C GLU A 278 24.40 -13.19 17.45
N VAL A 279 23.28 -12.54 17.79
CA VAL A 279 22.33 -13.00 18.81
C VAL A 279 21.07 -13.49 18.13
N LYS A 280 20.82 -14.79 18.22
CA LYS A 280 19.65 -15.48 17.67
C LYS A 280 19.39 -16.79 18.41
N GLY A 281 18.17 -17.31 18.29
CA GLY A 281 17.78 -18.56 18.95
C GLY A 281 16.44 -19.10 18.45
N ASP A 282 16.01 -20.22 19.01
CA ASP A 282 14.73 -20.84 18.69
C ASP A 282 13.56 -19.98 19.18
N ILE A 283 12.49 -19.91 18.39
CA ILE A 283 11.32 -19.10 18.71
C ILE A 283 10.69 -19.46 20.06
N SER A 284 10.79 -20.73 20.47
CA SER A 284 10.26 -21.23 21.75
C SER A 284 10.98 -20.67 22.97
N ALA A 285 12.18 -20.11 22.79
CA ALA A 285 12.99 -19.49 23.84
C ALA A 285 13.04 -17.96 23.68
N MET A 286 12.27 -17.37 22.75
CA MET A 286 12.28 -15.95 22.49
C MET A 286 11.81 -15.16 23.72
N PRO A 287 12.58 -14.16 24.21
CA PRO A 287 12.11 -13.27 25.26
C PRO A 287 11.05 -12.29 24.73
N ASP A 288 10.23 -11.73 25.62
CA ASP A 288 9.29 -10.65 25.29
C ASP A 288 10.01 -9.30 25.11
N THR A 289 10.96 -9.26 24.17
CA THR A 289 11.77 -8.09 23.85
C THR A 289 11.27 -7.47 22.54
N PRO A 290 10.64 -6.28 22.56
CA PRO A 290 10.16 -5.63 21.35
C PRO A 290 11.32 -5.25 20.43
N GLY A 291 11.10 -5.31 19.13
CA GLY A 291 12.10 -5.03 18.10
C GLY A 291 13.08 -6.19 17.83
N LEU A 292 12.83 -7.38 18.39
CA LEU A 292 13.41 -8.60 17.83
C LEU A 292 12.82 -8.86 16.45
N ALA A 293 13.63 -9.38 15.53
CA ALA A 293 13.08 -9.93 14.30
C ALA A 293 12.78 -11.41 14.48
N VAL A 294 11.66 -11.86 13.92
CA VAL A 294 11.23 -13.26 13.91
C VAL A 294 11.35 -13.81 12.50
N HIS A 295 11.89 -15.01 12.37
CA HIS A 295 12.33 -15.55 11.09
C HIS A 295 11.85 -16.98 10.91
N ARG A 296 11.62 -17.32 9.65
CA ARG A 296 11.54 -18.67 9.10
C ARG A 296 12.15 -18.61 7.70
N SER A 297 12.57 -19.73 7.13
CA SER A 297 13.21 -19.69 5.80
C SER A 297 12.38 -18.88 4.77
N GLY A 298 13.04 -17.90 4.16
CA GLY A 298 12.47 -17.00 3.15
C GLY A 298 11.62 -15.84 3.68
N HIS A 299 11.38 -15.70 4.99
CA HIS A 299 10.47 -14.67 5.52
C HIS A 299 10.88 -14.14 6.90
N ILE A 300 10.60 -12.87 7.16
CA ILE A 300 10.98 -12.19 8.41
C ILE A 300 9.92 -11.15 8.80
N GLY A 301 9.74 -10.94 10.11
CA GLY A 301 8.85 -9.94 10.68
C GLY A 301 9.48 -9.27 11.90
N VAL A 302 8.82 -8.23 12.43
CA VAL A 302 9.24 -7.49 13.62
C VAL A 302 8.31 -7.83 14.76
N TYR A 303 8.84 -8.43 15.82
CA TYR A 303 8.10 -8.63 17.06
C TYR A 303 7.93 -7.29 17.79
N VAL A 304 6.71 -6.96 18.19
CA VAL A 304 6.36 -5.65 18.77
C VAL A 304 5.92 -5.72 20.23
N GLY A 305 6.06 -6.88 20.86
CA GLY A 305 5.70 -7.15 22.26
C GLY A 305 4.34 -7.83 22.41
N GLY A 306 4.10 -8.47 23.57
CA GLY A 306 2.79 -9.02 23.93
C GLY A 306 2.26 -10.11 22.98
N GLY A 307 3.15 -10.88 22.35
CA GLY A 307 2.77 -11.93 21.39
C GLY A 307 2.48 -11.42 19.97
N GLU A 308 2.67 -10.13 19.68
CA GLU A 308 2.32 -9.55 18.39
C GLU A 308 3.54 -9.36 17.45
N VAL A 309 3.33 -9.55 16.16
CA VAL A 309 4.33 -9.39 15.09
C VAL A 309 3.76 -8.51 13.98
N ILE A 310 4.57 -7.60 13.45
CA ILE A 310 4.28 -6.85 12.23
C ILE A 310 5.16 -7.36 11.10
N GLU A 311 4.55 -7.69 9.97
CA GLU A 311 5.23 -8.25 8.82
C GLU A 311 4.70 -7.66 7.51
N ALA A 312 5.60 -7.42 6.55
CA ALA A 312 5.23 -7.20 5.16
C ALA A 312 4.99 -8.58 4.51
N ARG A 313 3.71 -8.99 4.42
CA ARG A 313 3.33 -10.40 4.26
C ARG A 313 3.24 -10.89 2.81
N GLY A 314 2.94 -10.01 1.87
CA GLY A 314 2.79 -10.35 0.45
C GLY A 314 1.81 -9.44 -0.28
N ASN A 315 1.80 -9.50 -1.62
CA ASN A 315 1.07 -8.58 -2.51
C ASN A 315 -0.41 -8.39 -2.15
N ARG A 316 -1.09 -9.43 -1.67
CA ARG A 316 -2.51 -9.36 -1.28
C ARG A 316 -2.76 -8.62 0.04
N TYR A 317 -1.79 -8.62 0.93
CA TYR A 317 -1.98 -8.26 2.34
C TYR A 317 -1.30 -6.95 2.72
N GLY A 318 -0.16 -6.65 2.12
CA GLY A 318 0.67 -5.51 2.54
C GLY A 318 1.36 -5.76 3.88
N VAL A 319 1.56 -4.69 4.64
CA VAL A 319 2.03 -4.74 6.03
C VAL A 319 0.86 -5.03 6.95
N VAL A 320 0.97 -6.08 7.76
CA VAL A 320 -0.09 -6.56 8.65
C VAL A 320 0.43 -6.84 10.05
N LYS A 321 -0.49 -6.83 11.02
CA LYS A 321 -0.27 -7.39 12.35
C LYS A 321 -0.73 -8.84 12.39
N THR A 322 0.06 -9.71 13.00
CA THR A 322 -0.24 -11.12 13.23
C THR A 322 0.16 -11.54 14.63
N GLU A 323 -0.47 -12.58 15.14
CA GLU A 323 0.02 -13.28 16.32
C GLU A 323 1.37 -13.96 16.03
N LEU A 324 2.25 -13.99 17.01
CA LEU A 324 3.48 -14.79 17.00
C LEU A 324 3.12 -16.28 16.98
N ALA A 325 2.21 -16.67 17.88
CA ALA A 325 1.76 -18.04 18.04
C ALA A 325 1.01 -18.53 16.79
N GLY A 326 1.33 -19.75 16.34
CA GLY A 326 0.68 -20.37 15.18
C GLY A 326 1.05 -19.77 13.82
N ARG A 327 1.83 -18.69 13.76
CA ARG A 327 2.25 -18.06 12.50
C ARG A 327 3.39 -18.80 11.79
N GLY A 328 4.00 -19.78 12.46
CA GLY A 328 5.03 -20.68 11.92
C GLY A 328 6.41 -20.03 11.85
N TRP A 329 6.71 -19.13 12.78
CA TRP A 329 8.07 -18.63 13.00
C TRP A 329 8.93 -19.73 13.64
N GLU A 330 10.21 -19.78 13.31
CA GLU A 330 11.13 -20.85 13.75
C GLU A 330 12.22 -20.28 14.67
N HIS A 331 12.67 -19.05 14.38
CA HIS A 331 13.76 -18.41 15.09
C HIS A 331 13.47 -16.95 15.41
N TYR A 332 14.17 -16.41 16.40
CA TYR A 332 14.28 -14.97 16.64
C TYR A 332 15.74 -14.52 16.47
N LEU A 333 15.94 -13.23 16.20
CA LEU A 333 17.25 -12.62 16.12
C LEU A 333 17.22 -11.16 16.58
N GLN A 334 18.38 -10.67 17.01
CA GLN A 334 18.68 -9.24 17.08
C GLN A 334 19.13 -8.76 15.71
N VAL A 335 18.52 -7.68 15.21
CA VAL A 335 18.89 -7.08 13.93
C VAL A 335 20.29 -6.47 14.07
N PRO A 336 21.26 -6.83 13.21
CA PRO A 336 22.58 -6.23 13.24
C PRO A 336 22.49 -4.70 13.11
N THR A 337 23.46 -3.97 13.67
CA THR A 337 23.53 -2.49 13.70
C THR A 337 22.55 -1.78 14.64
N LEU A 338 21.58 -2.49 15.24
CA LEU A 338 20.69 -1.90 16.24
C LEU A 338 21.23 -2.10 17.65
N THR A 339 21.06 -1.07 18.48
CA THR A 339 21.21 -1.20 19.92
C THR A 339 19.96 -1.86 20.51
N TYR A 340 20.14 -2.75 21.49
CA TYR A 340 19.03 -3.33 22.24
C TYR A 340 19.00 -2.76 23.64
N VAL A 341 18.03 -1.88 23.90
CA VAL A 341 17.87 -1.28 25.23
C VAL A 341 17.29 -2.31 26.20
N ARG A 342 17.83 -2.33 27.42
CA ARG A 342 17.49 -3.34 28.43
C ARG A 342 16.52 -2.83 29.48
N ASP A 343 16.75 -1.63 29.98
CA ASP A 343 16.00 -1.10 31.11
C ASP A 343 15.48 0.31 30.82
N GLY A 344 14.29 0.60 31.32
CA GLY A 344 13.73 1.95 31.28
C GLY A 344 12.28 2.00 30.80
N THR A 345 11.76 3.21 30.70
CA THR A 345 10.40 3.47 30.20
C THR A 345 10.47 4.02 28.79
N TYR A 346 9.77 3.35 27.88
CA TYR A 346 9.69 3.69 26.47
C TYR A 346 8.26 3.89 26.02
N ARG A 347 8.09 4.52 24.86
CA ARG A 347 6.80 4.61 24.19
C ARG A 347 6.84 3.74 22.94
N ILE A 348 6.02 2.68 22.92
CA ILE A 348 5.76 1.88 21.72
C ILE A 348 4.36 2.26 21.24
N GLN A 349 4.27 2.80 20.03
CA GLN A 349 3.08 3.43 19.48
C GLN A 349 2.56 4.52 20.44
N ASP A 350 1.41 4.30 21.06
CA ASP A 350 0.79 5.18 22.04
C ASP A 350 0.76 4.57 23.44
N ARG A 351 1.41 3.41 23.63
CA ARG A 351 1.53 2.69 24.89
C ARG A 351 2.84 3.02 25.59
N LYS A 352 2.77 3.25 26.89
CA LYS A 352 3.94 3.28 27.77
C LYS A 352 4.36 1.84 28.06
N VAL A 353 5.62 1.51 27.82
CA VAL A 353 6.19 0.18 28.04
C VAL A 353 7.38 0.31 28.97
N VAL A 354 7.41 -0.51 30.02
CA VAL A 354 8.55 -0.62 30.92
C VAL A 354 9.35 -1.84 30.52
N LEU A 355 10.65 -1.65 30.31
CA LEU A 355 11.58 -2.75 30.10
C LEU A 355 12.41 -2.97 31.35
N CYS A 356 12.55 -4.23 31.73
CA CYS A 356 13.54 -4.71 32.69
C CYS A 356 14.26 -5.92 32.10
N ASP A 357 15.58 -5.90 32.13
CA ASP A 357 16.43 -6.93 31.53
C ASP A 357 16.10 -7.23 30.05
N GLY A 358 15.68 -6.20 29.31
CA GLY A 358 15.30 -6.24 27.90
C GLY A 358 13.91 -6.79 27.63
N LYS A 359 13.13 -7.14 28.66
CA LYS A 359 11.80 -7.72 28.52
C LYS A 359 10.74 -6.71 28.93
N ILE A 360 9.59 -6.76 28.29
CA ILE A 360 8.41 -6.04 28.79
C ILE A 360 8.06 -6.60 30.17
N GLU A 361 7.99 -5.73 31.16
CA GLU A 361 7.28 -6.05 32.40
C GLU A 361 5.80 -5.74 32.17
N ASP A 362 4.93 -6.70 32.49
CA ASP A 362 3.49 -6.46 32.51
C ASP A 362 3.23 -5.23 33.38
N ALA A 363 2.78 -4.14 32.76
CA ALA A 363 2.25 -3.02 33.50
C ALA A 363 1.04 -3.56 34.27
N GLU A 364 1.13 -3.64 35.60
CA GLU A 364 -0.07 -3.82 36.42
C GLU A 364 -1.14 -2.82 35.95
N GLU A 365 -2.33 -3.33 35.61
CA GLU A 365 -3.47 -2.60 35.05
C GLU A 365 -3.87 -1.34 35.82
#